data_AF-A0A7W6BJ40-F1
#
_entry.id   AF-A0A7W6BJ40-F1
#
_cell.length_a   1.000
_cell.length_b   1.000
_cell.length_c   1.000
_cell.angle_alpha   90.00
_cell.angle_beta   90.00
_cell.angle_gamma   90.00
#
_symmetry.space_group_name_H-M   'P 1'
#
loop_
_entity.id
_entity.type
_entity.pdbx_description
1 polymer ?
#
loop_
_entity_poly.entity_id
_entity_poly.type
_entity_poly.pdbx_seq_one_letter_code
_entity_poly.pdbx_strand_id
1 'polypeptide(L)'
;MSNWLRIYSEVLNDPKVQKLPGETFKGWINILCLAAQNEGVLPSDGDIAFALRIDAKRAEKLMKQLSDAGLIDVSETGRTPHNWNGRQYKSDVSTERVKRFRERSKKQSETATETPPEQSRNRAEAEAEQKRANETPPDDQRVVDLAHELATAAGCCPPDHGRIVENQTIVRGWLSAGAEPSQLRSLIADRMASGRAQPRTLRYFDAAVRDSLAQRSKQDDGCMSMVRQILKEEAA
;
A
#
# COMPACT_ATOMS: atom_id res chain seq x y z
N MET A 1 -13.18 -15.10 10.07
CA MET A 1 -12.55 -14.30 11.14
C MET A 1 -11.40 -13.49 10.56
N SER A 2 -11.52 -12.16 10.61
CA SER A 2 -10.47 -11.22 10.26
C SER A 2 -9.49 -11.08 11.44
N ASN A 3 -8.21 -11.37 11.22
CA ASN A 3 -7.16 -11.22 12.24
C ASN A 3 -6.61 -9.79 12.36
N TRP A 4 -7.25 -8.83 11.68
CA TRP A 4 -6.71 -7.49 11.48
C TRP A 4 -7.81 -6.44 11.67
N LEU A 5 -7.45 -5.33 12.30
CA LEU A 5 -8.32 -4.17 12.54
C LEU A 5 -7.69 -2.95 11.86
N ARG A 6 -8.44 -2.26 11.00
CA ARG A 6 -7.97 -0.99 10.40
C ARG A 6 -8.30 0.18 11.34
N ILE A 7 -7.28 0.92 11.76
CA ILE A 7 -7.41 2.18 12.49
C ILE A 7 -6.91 3.31 11.57
N TYR A 8 -7.70 4.38 11.45
CA TYR A 8 -7.37 5.54 10.62
C TYR A 8 -6.66 6.61 11.46
N SER A 9 -5.71 7.33 10.87
CA SER A 9 -4.98 8.42 11.55
C SER A 9 -5.88 9.56 12.01
N GLU A 10 -7.07 9.72 11.41
CA GLU A 10 -8.11 10.67 11.79
C GLU A 10 -8.52 10.60 13.27
N VAL A 11 -8.34 9.43 13.91
CA VAL A 11 -8.59 9.20 15.34
C VAL A 11 -7.82 10.20 16.23
N LEU A 12 -6.68 10.73 15.75
CA LEU A 12 -5.92 11.77 16.44
C LEU A 12 -6.69 13.11 16.55
N ASN A 13 -7.53 13.41 15.57
CA ASN A 13 -8.27 14.68 15.48
C ASN A 13 -9.77 14.51 15.76
N ASP A 14 -10.25 13.28 15.96
CA ASP A 14 -11.66 13.02 16.25
C ASP A 14 -12.02 13.49 17.68
N PRO A 15 -12.87 14.51 17.84
CA PRO A 15 -13.22 15.04 19.16
C PRO A 15 -13.98 14.02 20.02
N LYS A 16 -14.67 13.03 19.44
CA LYS A 16 -15.34 11.97 20.21
C LYS A 16 -14.31 11.09 20.90
N VAL A 17 -13.21 10.79 20.22
CA VAL A 17 -12.13 9.95 20.73
C VAL A 17 -11.24 10.72 21.69
N GLN A 18 -10.79 11.92 21.30
CA GLN A 18 -9.84 12.71 22.09
C GLN A 18 -10.40 13.20 23.43
N LYS A 19 -11.74 13.26 23.58
CA LYS A 19 -12.40 13.59 24.85
C LYS A 19 -12.51 12.41 25.80
N LEU A 20 -12.18 11.19 25.38
CA LEU A 20 -12.30 10.01 26.23
C LEU A 20 -11.18 9.98 27.29
N PRO A 21 -11.49 9.52 28.52
CA PRO A 21 -10.46 9.11 29.46
C PRO A 21 -9.58 7.99 28.88
N GLY A 22 -8.30 7.95 29.25
CA GLY A 22 -7.35 6.96 28.70
C GLY A 22 -7.78 5.49 28.90
N GLU A 23 -8.41 5.17 30.04
CA GLU A 23 -8.96 3.83 30.27
C GLU A 23 -10.12 3.50 29.32
N THR A 24 -11.01 4.47 29.08
CA THR A 24 -12.14 4.33 28.15
C THR A 24 -11.64 4.19 26.70
N PHE A 25 -10.60 4.94 26.31
CA PHE A 25 -9.95 4.78 25.00
C PHE A 25 -9.34 3.39 24.83
N LYS A 26 -8.60 2.89 25.82
CA LYS A 26 -8.08 1.51 25.81
C LYS A 26 -9.23 0.50 25.69
N GLY A 27 -10.31 0.71 26.45
CA GLY A 27 -11.51 -0.11 26.37
C GLY A 27 -12.13 -0.12 24.97
N TRP A 28 -12.26 1.06 24.35
CA TRP A 28 -12.76 1.20 22.98
C TRP A 28 -11.94 0.40 21.97
N ILE A 29 -10.60 0.47 22.01
CA ILE A 29 -9.74 -0.33 21.13
C ILE A 29 -9.98 -1.84 21.33
N ASN A 30 -10.10 -2.30 22.58
CA ASN A 30 -10.40 -3.71 22.85
C ASN A 30 -11.77 -4.14 22.31
N ILE A 31 -12.78 -3.26 22.41
CA ILE A 31 -14.11 -3.48 21.85
C ILE A 31 -14.05 -3.57 20.32
N LEU A 32 -13.26 -2.71 19.65
CA LEU A 32 -13.04 -2.81 18.20
C LEU A 32 -12.38 -4.13 17.80
N CYS A 33 -11.41 -4.61 18.58
CA CYS A 33 -10.80 -5.93 18.35
C CYS A 33 -11.83 -7.06 18.51
N LEU A 34 -12.72 -6.96 19.50
CA LEU A 34 -13.79 -7.95 19.72
C LEU A 34 -14.82 -7.91 18.57
N ALA A 35 -15.16 -6.72 18.07
CA ALA A 35 -16.00 -6.56 16.89
C ALA A 35 -15.32 -7.16 15.65
N ALA A 36 -14.01 -7.01 15.48
CA ALA A 36 -13.27 -7.58 14.35
C ALA A 36 -13.32 -9.12 14.32
N GLN A 37 -13.42 -9.76 15.48
CA GLN A 37 -13.57 -11.20 15.59
C GLN A 37 -15.00 -11.66 15.24
N ASN A 38 -16.00 -10.81 15.50
CA ASN A 38 -17.43 -11.09 15.38
C ASN A 38 -18.11 -10.32 14.23
N GLU A 39 -17.35 -10.02 13.17
CA GLU A 39 -17.86 -9.37 11.94
C GLU A 39 -18.60 -8.03 12.18
N GLY A 40 -18.18 -7.29 13.20
CA GLY A 40 -18.75 -5.99 13.58
C GLY A 40 -19.84 -6.05 14.64
N VAL A 41 -20.30 -7.25 15.02
CA VAL A 41 -21.33 -7.44 16.03
C VAL A 41 -20.70 -7.64 17.40
N LEU A 42 -21.11 -6.83 18.37
CA LEU A 42 -20.63 -6.97 19.74
C LEU A 42 -21.46 -8.02 20.51
N PRO A 43 -20.80 -8.87 21.32
CA PRO A 43 -21.48 -9.88 22.12
C PRO A 43 -22.12 -9.26 23.38
N SER A 44 -22.67 -10.09 24.25
CA SER A 44 -23.33 -9.64 25.48
C SER A 44 -22.36 -8.94 26.45
N ASP A 45 -22.89 -8.12 27.36
CA ASP A 45 -22.06 -7.42 28.36
C ASP A 45 -21.23 -8.38 29.24
N GLY A 46 -21.74 -9.60 29.49
CA GLY A 46 -21.02 -10.65 30.20
C GLY A 46 -19.82 -11.20 29.41
N ASP A 47 -20.01 -11.42 28.11
CA ASP A 47 -18.93 -11.88 27.22
C ASP A 47 -17.88 -10.79 26.99
N ILE A 48 -18.32 -9.53 26.90
CA ILE A 48 -17.43 -8.37 26.85
C ILE A 48 -16.59 -8.30 28.13
N ALA A 49 -17.21 -8.43 29.30
CA ALA A 49 -16.50 -8.42 30.58
C ALA A 49 -15.45 -9.54 30.65
N PHE A 50 -15.82 -10.75 30.22
CA PHE A 50 -14.90 -11.88 30.14
C PHE A 50 -13.74 -11.62 29.16
N ALA A 51 -14.04 -11.13 27.95
CA ALA A 51 -13.04 -10.85 26.93
C ALA A 51 -12.05 -9.75 27.33
N LEU A 52 -12.54 -8.68 27.96
CA LEU A 52 -11.74 -7.56 28.42
C LEU A 52 -11.05 -7.83 29.76
N ARG A 53 -11.36 -8.94 30.44
CA ARG A 53 -10.84 -9.30 31.78
C ARG A 53 -11.16 -8.22 32.83
N ILE A 54 -12.40 -7.72 32.81
CA ILE A 54 -12.91 -6.71 33.73
C ILE A 54 -14.22 -7.16 34.37
N ASP A 55 -14.62 -6.52 35.47
CA ASP A 55 -15.91 -6.78 36.09
C ASP A 55 -17.09 -6.37 35.20
N ALA A 56 -18.21 -7.09 35.32
CA ALA A 56 -19.43 -6.82 34.55
C ALA A 56 -19.93 -5.36 34.69
N LYS A 57 -19.89 -4.80 35.91
CA LYS A 57 -20.25 -3.38 36.15
C LYS A 57 -19.34 -2.40 35.41
N ARG A 58 -18.05 -2.74 35.25
CA ARG A 58 -17.10 -1.90 34.51
C ARG A 58 -17.33 -2.02 33.02
N ALA A 59 -17.64 -3.21 32.51
CA ALA A 59 -17.99 -3.43 31.11
C ALA A 59 -19.26 -2.67 30.72
N GLU A 60 -20.31 -2.73 31.55
CA GLU A 60 -21.55 -1.99 31.34
C GLU A 60 -21.31 -0.47 31.32
N LYS A 61 -20.54 0.04 32.30
CA LYS A 61 -20.16 1.46 32.34
C LYS A 61 -19.37 1.87 31.10
N LEU A 62 -18.41 1.05 30.66
CA LEU A 62 -17.62 1.30 29.45
C LEU A 62 -18.54 1.36 28.22
N MET A 63 -19.41 0.37 28.04
CA MET A 63 -20.34 0.33 26.91
C MET A 63 -21.28 1.54 26.88
N LYS A 64 -21.77 1.97 28.05
CA LYS A 64 -22.57 3.18 28.17
C LYS A 64 -21.79 4.42 27.76
N GLN A 65 -20.58 4.61 28.30
CA GLN A 65 -19.71 5.74 27.94
C GLN A 65 -19.41 5.82 26.44
N LEU A 66 -19.16 4.66 25.80
CA LEU A 66 -18.89 4.61 24.36
C LEU A 66 -20.13 4.86 23.51
N SER A 67 -21.30 4.42 23.97
CA SER A 67 -22.58 4.73 23.32
C SER A 67 -22.92 6.21 23.44
N ASP A 68 -22.76 6.79 24.64
CA ASP A 68 -22.99 8.22 24.90
C ASP A 68 -22.03 9.11 24.07
N ALA A 69 -20.80 8.65 23.82
CA ALA A 69 -19.83 9.32 22.94
C ALA A 69 -20.17 9.18 21.44
N GLY A 70 -21.17 8.37 21.08
CA GLY A 70 -21.54 8.08 19.69
C GLY A 70 -20.46 7.33 18.94
N LEU A 71 -19.75 6.43 19.63
CA LEU A 71 -18.75 5.52 19.07
C LEU A 71 -19.28 4.09 18.89
N ILE A 72 -20.39 3.76 19.55
CA ILE A 72 -21.13 2.50 19.39
C ILE A 72 -22.56 2.84 18.99
N ASP A 73 -23.04 2.19 17.94
CA ASP A 73 -24.43 2.26 17.50
C ASP A 73 -25.20 1.08 18.12
N VAL A 74 -26.36 1.38 18.71
CA VAL A 74 -27.27 0.38 19.28
C VAL A 74 -28.46 0.23 18.33
N SER A 75 -28.64 -0.94 17.74
CA SER A 75 -29.78 -1.29 16.90
C SER A 75 -30.64 -2.38 17.55
N GLU A 76 -31.83 -2.64 17.00
CA GLU A 76 -32.69 -3.76 17.43
C GLU A 76 -31.99 -5.12 17.29
N THR A 77 -31.04 -5.23 16.36
CA THR A 77 -30.32 -6.46 16.03
C THR A 77 -29.02 -6.66 16.81
N GLY A 78 -28.59 -5.67 17.60
CA GLY A 78 -27.37 -5.77 18.40
C GLY A 78 -26.65 -4.43 18.55
N ARG A 79 -25.38 -4.50 18.98
CA ARG A 79 -24.51 -3.33 19.13
C ARG A 79 -23.35 -3.46 18.16
N THR A 80 -23.02 -2.39 17.45
CA THR A 80 -21.93 -2.38 16.47
C THR A 80 -21.10 -1.09 16.64
N PRO A 81 -19.79 -1.12 16.35
CA PRO A 81 -19.03 0.12 16.34
C PRO A 81 -19.51 1.07 15.26
N HIS A 82 -19.48 2.37 15.57
CA HIS A 82 -19.98 3.39 14.67
C HIS A 82 -19.26 3.37 13.32
N ASN A 83 -20.03 3.39 12.24
CA ASN A 83 -19.54 3.31 10.85
C ASN A 83 -18.63 2.09 10.57
N TRP A 84 -18.95 0.93 11.14
CA TRP A 84 -18.16 -0.29 10.96
C TRP A 84 -17.97 -0.67 9.49
N ASN A 85 -19.05 -0.75 8.70
CA ASN A 85 -18.99 -1.16 7.29
C ASN A 85 -18.21 -0.18 6.40
N GLY A 86 -18.16 1.11 6.75
CA GLY A 86 -17.38 2.10 6.03
C GLY A 86 -15.89 2.07 6.39
N ARG A 87 -15.54 1.57 7.58
CA ARG A 87 -14.16 1.54 8.08
C ARG A 87 -13.48 0.17 7.90
N GLN A 88 -14.24 -0.91 7.97
CA GLN A 88 -13.76 -2.30 7.86
C GLN A 88 -14.33 -2.96 6.60
N TYR A 89 -13.52 -3.04 5.54
CA TYR A 89 -13.93 -3.63 4.27
C TYR A 89 -13.94 -5.16 4.33
N LYS A 90 -15.01 -5.78 3.82
CA LYS A 90 -15.12 -7.24 3.72
C LYS A 90 -14.06 -7.87 2.80
N SER A 91 -13.47 -7.10 1.88
CA SER A 91 -12.41 -7.55 0.98
C SER A 91 -11.09 -7.90 1.68
N ASP A 92 -10.87 -7.41 2.90
CA ASP A 92 -9.66 -7.71 3.68
C ASP A 92 -9.65 -9.14 4.27
N VAL A 93 -10.76 -9.87 4.12
CA VAL A 93 -10.92 -11.25 4.56
C VAL A 93 -10.35 -12.20 3.50
N SER A 94 -9.06 -12.48 3.57
CA SER A 94 -8.31 -13.29 2.57
C SER A 94 -8.66 -14.79 2.54
N THR A 95 -9.52 -15.27 3.44
CA THR A 95 -9.87 -16.69 3.58
C THR A 95 -10.54 -17.26 2.33
N GLU A 96 -11.40 -16.51 1.65
CA GLU A 96 -12.17 -17.05 0.54
C GLU A 96 -11.36 -17.11 -0.76
N ARG A 97 -10.50 -16.11 -0.99
CA ARG A 97 -9.54 -16.12 -2.10
C ARG A 97 -8.56 -17.29 -1.98
N VAL A 98 -8.00 -17.50 -0.79
CA VAL A 98 -7.05 -18.60 -0.53
C VAL A 98 -7.75 -19.96 -0.55
N LYS A 99 -8.99 -20.08 -0.04
CA LYS A 99 -9.79 -21.30 -0.12
C LYS A 99 -10.08 -21.68 -1.58
N ARG A 100 -10.51 -20.74 -2.42
CA ARG A 100 -10.71 -20.98 -3.87
C ARG A 100 -9.42 -21.36 -4.58
N PHE A 101 -8.28 -20.76 -4.21
CA PHE A 101 -6.98 -21.15 -4.74
C PHE A 101 -6.64 -22.61 -4.38
N ARG A 102 -6.77 -22.98 -3.09
CA ARG A 102 -6.50 -24.35 -2.62
C ARG A 102 -7.48 -25.38 -3.19
N GLU A 103 -8.75 -25.04 -3.35
CA GLU A 103 -9.76 -25.91 -3.98
C GLU A 103 -9.46 -26.16 -5.46
N ARG A 104 -8.98 -25.14 -6.20
CA ARG A 104 -8.50 -25.32 -7.58
C ARG A 104 -7.26 -26.21 -7.64
N SER A 105 -6.30 -25.99 -6.74
CA SER A 105 -5.08 -26.82 -6.67
C SER A 105 -5.37 -28.28 -6.29
N LYS A 106 -6.38 -28.55 -5.45
CA LYS A 106 -6.82 -29.92 -5.11
C LYS A 106 -7.54 -30.62 -6.28
N LYS A 107 -8.46 -29.95 -6.96
CA LYS A 107 -9.17 -30.54 -8.13
C LYS A 107 -8.22 -30.88 -9.28
N GLN A 108 -7.14 -30.12 -9.43
CA GLN A 108 -6.10 -30.39 -10.43
C GLN A 108 -5.26 -31.65 -10.14
N SER A 109 -5.24 -32.11 -8.87
CA SER A 109 -4.53 -33.33 -8.45
C SER A 109 -5.35 -34.61 -8.60
N GLU A 110 -6.69 -34.53 -8.56
CA GLU A 110 -7.57 -35.71 -8.55
C GLU A 110 -8.08 -36.09 -9.96
N THR A 111 -7.97 -35.21 -10.95
CA THR A 111 -8.28 -35.54 -12.36
C THR A 111 -7.01 -35.85 -13.13
N ALA A 112 -6.32 -36.91 -12.72
CA ALA A 112 -5.21 -37.51 -13.45
C ALA A 112 -5.70 -38.72 -14.24
N THR A 113 -6.63 -38.53 -15.15
CA THR A 113 -6.81 -39.41 -16.31
C THR A 113 -7.36 -38.56 -17.45
N GLU A 114 -6.66 -38.63 -18.58
CA GLU A 114 -6.88 -37.91 -19.84
C GLU A 114 -6.41 -36.45 -19.87
N THR A 115 -5.16 -36.32 -20.33
CA THR A 115 -4.48 -35.12 -20.79
C THR A 115 -5.33 -34.31 -21.79
N PRO A 116 -5.72 -33.06 -21.48
CA PRO A 116 -5.98 -32.05 -22.50
C PRO A 116 -4.66 -31.29 -22.76
N PRO A 117 -4.35 -30.92 -24.02
CA PRO A 117 -3.02 -30.46 -24.40
C PRO A 117 -2.60 -29.19 -23.63
N GLU A 118 -1.35 -29.21 -23.16
CA GLU A 118 -0.66 -28.15 -22.40
C GLU A 118 -0.71 -26.76 -23.05
N GLN A 119 -1.08 -26.66 -24.33
CA GLN A 119 -1.23 -25.40 -25.05
C GLN A 119 -2.37 -24.50 -24.54
N SER A 120 -3.40 -25.05 -23.88
CA SER A 120 -4.53 -24.24 -23.39
C SER A 120 -4.25 -23.52 -22.07
N ARG A 121 -3.42 -24.12 -21.20
CA ARG A 121 -3.06 -23.54 -19.88
C ARG A 121 -2.09 -22.38 -20.02
N ASN A 122 -1.08 -22.53 -20.87
CA ASN A 122 -0.11 -21.45 -21.11
C ASN A 122 -0.76 -20.23 -21.76
N ARG A 123 -1.81 -20.40 -22.57
CA ARG A 123 -2.52 -19.29 -23.20
C ARG A 123 -3.42 -18.54 -22.21
N ALA A 124 -4.14 -19.24 -21.33
CA ALA A 124 -5.01 -18.59 -20.34
C ALA A 124 -4.22 -17.91 -19.21
N GLU A 125 -3.08 -18.49 -18.81
CA GLU A 125 -2.17 -17.87 -17.85
C GLU A 125 -1.43 -16.68 -18.48
N ALA A 126 -0.96 -16.79 -19.74
CA ALA A 126 -0.38 -15.66 -20.46
C ALA A 126 -1.41 -14.53 -20.67
N GLU A 127 -2.67 -14.84 -21.05
CA GLU A 127 -3.72 -13.83 -21.23
C GLU A 127 -4.16 -13.17 -19.90
N ALA A 128 -4.11 -13.90 -18.78
CA ALA A 128 -4.41 -13.35 -17.45
C ALA A 128 -3.24 -12.51 -16.87
N GLU A 129 -2.00 -12.92 -17.14
CA GLU A 129 -0.78 -12.15 -16.83
C GLU A 129 -0.72 -10.88 -17.70
N GLN A 130 -1.06 -10.96 -19.00
CA GLN A 130 -1.14 -9.80 -19.90
C GLN A 130 -2.23 -8.82 -19.46
N LYS A 131 -3.39 -9.32 -18.97
CA LYS A 131 -4.45 -8.46 -18.44
C LYS A 131 -4.05 -7.76 -17.14
N ARG A 132 -3.30 -8.42 -16.26
CA ARG A 132 -2.75 -7.79 -15.03
C ARG A 132 -1.60 -6.83 -15.31
N ALA A 133 -0.78 -7.10 -16.31
CA ALA A 133 0.30 -6.21 -16.74
C ALA A 133 -0.23 -4.96 -17.48
N ASN A 134 -1.41 -5.05 -18.10
CA ASN A 134 -2.07 -3.92 -18.77
C ASN A 134 -2.92 -3.05 -17.84
N GLU A 135 -3.22 -3.49 -16.62
CA GLU A 135 -3.79 -2.62 -15.59
C GLU A 135 -2.66 -1.73 -15.04
N THR A 136 -2.69 -0.47 -15.44
CA THR A 136 -1.69 0.52 -15.05
C THR A 136 -1.69 0.64 -13.52
N PRO A 137 -0.60 0.29 -12.80
CA PRO A 137 -0.58 0.39 -11.35
C PRO A 137 -0.86 1.84 -10.93
N PRO A 138 -1.53 2.06 -9.77
CA PRO A 138 -1.70 3.40 -9.24
C PRO A 138 -0.36 4.13 -9.20
N ASP A 139 -0.36 5.43 -9.49
CA ASP A 139 0.86 6.24 -9.63
C ASP A 139 1.81 6.09 -8.43
N ASP A 140 1.24 6.00 -7.22
CA ASP A 140 1.98 5.73 -5.99
C ASP A 140 2.69 4.36 -5.97
N GLN A 141 2.09 3.31 -6.51
CA GLN A 141 2.71 1.99 -6.55
C GLN A 141 3.91 1.96 -7.52
N ARG A 142 3.81 2.67 -8.66
CA ARG A 142 4.91 2.78 -9.62
C ARG A 142 6.15 3.42 -9.01
N VAL A 143 5.95 4.46 -8.19
CA VAL A 143 7.03 5.11 -7.46
C VAL A 143 7.64 4.18 -6.41
N VAL A 144 6.81 3.44 -5.68
CA VAL A 144 7.26 2.48 -4.67
C VAL A 144 8.13 1.40 -5.32
N ASP A 145 7.67 0.82 -6.42
CA ASP A 145 8.38 -0.24 -7.14
C ASP A 145 9.69 0.29 -7.73
N LEU A 146 9.67 1.45 -8.38
CA LEU A 146 10.87 2.09 -8.93
C LEU A 146 11.89 2.43 -7.83
N ALA A 147 11.45 2.97 -6.70
CA ALA A 147 12.34 3.27 -5.58
C ALA A 147 12.99 2.01 -4.99
N HIS A 148 12.25 0.91 -4.93
CA HIS A 148 12.78 -0.38 -4.48
C HIS A 148 13.81 -0.95 -5.48
N GLU A 149 13.51 -0.91 -6.77
CA GLU A 149 14.42 -1.34 -7.84
C GLU A 149 15.73 -0.55 -7.81
N LEU A 150 15.65 0.79 -7.78
CA LEU A 150 16.82 1.66 -7.79
C LEU A 150 17.66 1.47 -6.52
N ALA A 151 17.02 1.31 -5.36
CA ALA A 151 17.73 1.08 -4.10
C ALA A 151 18.45 -0.28 -4.10
N THR A 152 17.85 -1.29 -4.73
CA THR A 152 18.47 -2.61 -4.90
C THR A 152 19.67 -2.52 -5.83
N ALA A 153 19.53 -1.83 -6.98
CA ALA A 153 20.62 -1.61 -7.92
C ALA A 153 21.80 -0.82 -7.31
N ALA A 154 21.49 0.12 -6.41
CA ALA A 154 22.49 0.88 -5.65
C ALA A 154 23.13 0.10 -4.49
N GLY A 155 22.68 -1.14 -4.21
CA GLY A 155 23.15 -1.93 -3.07
C GLY A 155 22.71 -1.37 -1.70
N CYS A 156 21.79 -0.40 -1.67
CA CYS A 156 21.31 0.24 -0.46
C CYS A 156 20.00 -0.39 0.05
N CYS A 157 19.90 -1.72 0.03
CA CYS A 157 18.70 -2.48 0.43
C CYS A 157 18.36 -2.22 1.92
N PRO A 158 17.27 -1.49 2.24
CA PRO A 158 16.97 -1.13 3.62
C PRO A 158 16.00 -2.13 4.27
N PRO A 159 16.31 -2.69 5.46
CA PRO A 159 15.31 -3.28 6.35
C PRO A 159 14.60 -2.24 7.24
N ASP A 160 14.94 -0.95 7.13
CA ASP A 160 14.41 0.13 7.96
C ASP A 160 13.33 0.94 7.22
N HIS A 161 12.13 0.98 7.81
CA HIS A 161 10.94 1.66 7.26
C HIS A 161 11.22 3.14 6.97
N GLY A 162 12.06 3.80 7.77
CA GLY A 162 12.41 5.21 7.57
C GLY A 162 13.13 5.48 6.24
N ARG A 163 13.98 4.56 5.79
CA ARG A 163 14.76 4.71 4.55
C ARG A 163 13.96 4.40 3.29
N ILE A 164 12.95 3.54 3.42
CA ILE A 164 12.03 3.22 2.32
C ILE A 164 11.24 4.48 1.93
N VAL A 165 10.70 5.20 2.92
CA VAL A 165 9.95 6.43 2.69
C VAL A 165 10.83 7.56 2.14
N GLU A 166 12.08 7.67 2.62
CA GLU A 166 13.05 8.62 2.09
C GLU A 166 13.35 8.37 0.60
N ASN A 167 13.66 7.12 0.23
CA ASN A 167 13.93 6.74 -1.16
C ASN A 167 12.71 6.98 -2.07
N GLN A 168 11.50 6.68 -1.61
CA GLN A 168 10.28 7.00 -2.36
C GLN A 168 10.13 8.50 -2.59
N THR A 169 10.39 9.32 -1.57
CA THR A 169 10.29 10.79 -1.67
C THR A 169 11.30 11.35 -2.68
N ILE A 170 12.52 10.83 -2.68
CA ILE A 170 13.57 11.20 -3.63
C ILE A 170 13.14 10.86 -5.06
N VAL A 171 12.65 9.64 -5.28
CA VAL A 171 12.20 9.20 -6.61
C VAL A 171 10.99 9.99 -7.09
N ARG A 172 10.02 10.31 -6.23
CA ARG A 172 8.93 11.26 -6.57
C ARG A 172 9.49 12.61 -7.01
N GLY A 173 10.50 13.12 -6.30
CA GLY A 173 11.20 14.35 -6.64
C GLY A 173 11.83 14.30 -8.03
N TRP A 174 12.53 13.22 -8.37
CA TRP A 174 13.13 13.06 -9.69
C TRP A 174 12.09 12.96 -10.82
N LEU A 175 11.03 12.18 -10.62
CA LEU A 175 9.94 12.06 -11.60
C LEU A 175 9.22 13.40 -11.82
N SER A 176 8.93 14.14 -10.75
CA SER A 176 8.31 15.48 -10.86
C SER A 176 9.23 16.52 -11.52
N ALA A 177 10.56 16.32 -11.44
CA ALA A 177 11.55 17.12 -12.16
C ALA A 177 11.72 16.71 -13.64
N GLY A 178 10.98 15.71 -14.12
CA GLY A 178 11.02 15.24 -15.51
C GLY A 178 12.03 14.14 -15.80
N ALA A 179 12.59 13.48 -14.77
CA ALA A 179 13.45 12.32 -14.98
C ALA A 179 12.64 11.11 -15.44
N GLU A 180 13.11 10.43 -16.48
CA GLU A 180 12.48 9.21 -16.95
C GLU A 180 13.02 7.98 -16.19
N PRO A 181 12.16 6.99 -15.84
CA PRO A 181 12.59 5.79 -15.10
C PRO A 181 13.74 5.01 -15.76
N SER A 182 13.77 4.95 -17.10
CA SER A 182 14.83 4.31 -17.88
C SER A 182 16.19 4.99 -17.68
N GLN A 183 16.21 6.32 -17.69
CA GLN A 183 17.39 7.15 -17.47
C GLN A 183 17.92 7.01 -16.03
N LEU A 184 17.02 6.96 -15.04
CA LEU A 184 17.42 6.73 -13.65
C LEU A 184 18.11 5.37 -13.46
N ARG A 185 17.55 4.32 -14.08
CA ARG A 185 18.12 2.96 -14.04
C ARG A 185 19.52 2.92 -14.66
N SER A 186 19.70 3.52 -15.85
CA SER A 186 21.01 3.53 -16.52
C SER A 186 22.04 4.33 -15.73
N LEU A 187 21.68 5.52 -15.24
CA LEU A 187 22.57 6.39 -14.47
C LEU A 187 23.06 5.70 -13.20
N ILE A 188 22.17 5.06 -12.44
CA ILE A 188 22.55 4.35 -11.22
C ILE A 188 23.44 3.15 -11.54
N ALA A 189 23.11 2.37 -12.58
CA ALA A 189 23.93 1.24 -13.00
C ALA A 189 25.37 1.69 -13.40
N ASP A 190 25.50 2.74 -14.20
CA ASP A 190 26.80 3.27 -14.65
C ASP A 190 27.63 3.81 -13.48
N ARG A 191 26.99 4.49 -12.53
CA ARG A 191 27.64 5.02 -11.33
C ARG A 191 28.04 3.93 -10.36
N MET A 192 27.26 2.87 -10.23
CA MET A 192 27.64 1.71 -9.41
C MET A 192 28.75 0.89 -10.07
N ALA A 193 28.81 0.83 -11.40
CA ALA A 193 29.88 0.16 -12.13
C ALA A 193 31.22 0.93 -12.08
N SER A 194 31.17 2.26 -12.06
CA SER A 194 32.36 3.13 -12.02
C SER A 194 32.79 3.55 -10.60
N GLY A 195 31.89 3.46 -9.62
CA GLY A 195 32.10 3.89 -8.25
C GLY A 195 32.66 2.80 -7.32
N ARG A 196 33.52 3.19 -6.37
CA ARG A 196 33.94 2.31 -5.25
C ARG A 196 33.14 2.52 -3.97
N ALA A 197 32.27 3.53 -3.93
CA ALA A 197 31.49 3.87 -2.75
C ALA A 197 30.21 3.03 -2.71
N GLN A 198 29.85 2.51 -1.53
CA GLN A 198 28.57 1.88 -1.28
C GLN A 198 27.60 2.92 -0.70
N PRO A 199 26.70 3.49 -1.51
CA PRO A 199 25.76 4.50 -1.03
C PRO A 199 24.79 3.87 -0.03
N ARG A 200 24.39 4.66 0.99
CA ARG A 200 23.43 4.22 2.02
C ARG A 200 21.98 4.55 1.69
N THR A 201 21.74 5.49 0.78
CA THR A 201 20.44 5.98 0.32
C THR A 201 20.52 6.44 -1.13
N LEU A 202 19.38 6.55 -1.82
CA LEU A 202 19.31 7.06 -3.20
C LEU A 202 19.72 8.54 -3.33
N ARG A 203 19.74 9.27 -2.21
CA ARG A 203 20.16 10.68 -2.16
C ARG A 203 21.56 10.91 -2.71
N TYR A 204 22.42 9.89 -2.64
CA TYR A 204 23.76 9.94 -3.23
C TYR A 204 23.75 10.31 -4.73
N PHE A 205 22.69 9.95 -5.47
CA PHE A 205 22.58 10.19 -6.90
C PHE A 205 21.91 11.52 -7.27
N ASP A 206 21.42 12.31 -6.29
CA ASP A 206 20.65 13.55 -6.55
C ASP A 206 21.38 14.52 -7.48
N ALA A 207 22.66 14.78 -7.20
CA ALA A 207 23.46 15.70 -8.00
C ALA A 207 23.61 15.19 -9.44
N ALA A 208 23.88 13.89 -9.61
CA ALA A 208 24.06 13.29 -10.92
C ALA A 208 22.76 13.29 -11.74
N VAL A 209 21.60 13.04 -11.11
CA VAL A 209 20.30 13.11 -11.77
C VAL A 209 20.01 14.55 -12.22
N ARG A 210 20.25 15.55 -11.36
CA ARG A 210 20.07 16.97 -11.72
C ARG A 210 20.98 17.39 -12.87
N ASP A 211 22.24 16.99 -12.84
CA ASP A 211 23.20 17.29 -13.91
C ASP A 211 22.74 16.67 -15.25
N SER A 212 22.24 15.43 -15.21
CA SER A 212 21.71 14.75 -16.40
C SER A 212 20.47 15.44 -16.97
N LEU A 213 19.56 15.90 -16.11
CA LEU A 213 18.39 16.70 -16.53
C LEU A 213 18.80 18.04 -17.15
N ALA A 214 19.78 18.73 -16.56
CA ALA A 214 20.28 20.00 -17.06
C ALA A 214 21.06 19.87 -18.39
N GLN A 215 21.71 18.73 -18.65
CA GLN A 215 22.33 18.42 -19.93
C GLN A 215 21.28 18.17 -21.02
N ARG A 216 20.20 17.46 -20.69
CA ARG A 216 19.08 17.19 -21.61
C ARG A 216 18.40 18.49 -22.06
N SER A 217 18.10 19.39 -21.12
CA SER A 217 17.47 20.68 -21.46
C SER A 217 18.33 21.51 -22.41
N LYS A 218 19.65 21.54 -22.23
CA LYS A 218 20.58 22.26 -23.12
C LYS A 218 20.65 21.62 -24.52
N GLN A 219 20.56 20.30 -24.60
CA GLN A 219 20.60 19.58 -25.87
C GLN A 219 19.31 19.79 -26.69
N ASP A 220 18.17 19.81 -26.02
CA ASP A 220 16.87 20.11 -26.63
C ASP A 220 16.82 21.58 -27.14
N ASP A 221 17.33 22.53 -26.36
CA ASP A 221 17.45 23.94 -26.77
C ASP A 221 18.35 24.12 -28.00
N GLY A 222 19.49 23.42 -28.04
CA GLY A 222 20.42 23.44 -29.17
C GLY A 222 19.83 22.84 -30.45
N CYS A 223 19.12 21.71 -30.33
CA CYS A 223 18.45 21.06 -31.45
C CYS A 223 17.34 21.95 -32.03
N MET A 224 16.51 22.55 -31.16
CA MET A 224 15.46 23.47 -31.58
C MET A 224 16.00 24.75 -32.21
N SER A 225 17.16 25.25 -31.75
CA SER A 225 17.85 26.37 -32.39
C SER A 225 18.32 26.00 -33.82
N MET A 226 18.89 24.81 -34.00
CA MET A 226 19.37 24.34 -35.30
C MET A 226 18.22 24.15 -36.30
N VAL A 227 17.11 23.54 -35.86
CA VAL A 227 15.89 23.38 -36.69
C VAL A 227 15.32 24.74 -37.11
N ARG A 228 15.29 25.73 -36.20
CA ARG A 228 14.86 27.09 -36.55
C ARG A 228 15.78 27.78 -37.56
N GLN A 229 17.06 27.45 -37.56
CA GLN A 229 18.03 28.01 -38.49
C GLN A 229 17.87 27.40 -39.90
N ILE A 230 17.68 26.07 -39.98
CA ILE A 230 17.40 25.37 -41.25
C ILE A 230 16.10 25.87 -41.88
N LEU A 231 15.02 25.98 -41.11
CA LEU A 231 13.73 26.48 -41.62
C LEU A 231 13.77 27.95 -42.06
N LYS A 232 14.72 28.75 -41.54
CA LYS A 232 14.94 30.13 -42.01
C LYS A 232 15.76 30.17 -43.30
N GLU A 233 16.70 29.25 -43.49
CA GLU A 233 17.52 29.15 -44.70
C GLU A 233 16.73 28.57 -45.89
N GLU A 234 15.74 27.70 -45.66
CA GLU A 234 14.85 27.19 -46.73
C GLU A 234 13.76 28.19 -47.17
N ALA A 235 13.51 29.24 -46.37
CA ALA A 235 12.49 30.26 -46.65
C ALA A 235 13.05 31.54 -47.30
N ALA A 236 14.36 31.60 -47.56
CA ALA A 236 15.08 32.70 -48.19
C ALA A 236 15.54 32.33 -49.61
#